data_AF-A0A3C0K4C8-F1
#
_entry.id   AF-A0A3C0K4C8-F1
#
_cell.length_a   1.000
_cell.length_b   1.000
_cell.length_c   1.000
_cell.angle_alpha   90.00
_cell.angle_beta   90.00
_cell.angle_gamma   90.00
#
_symmetry.space_group_name_H-M   'P 1'
#
loop_
_entity.id
_entity.type
_entity.pdbx_description
1 polymer ?
#
loop_
_entity_poly.entity_id
_entity_poly.type
_entity_poly.pdbx_seq_one_letter_code
_entity_poly.pdbx_strand_id
1 'polypeptide(L)'
;NNKNYSPKSLKYNDSLSKSTQPSTENPKLTTTKTNQETSNTSRKHVANITTSNPKDILKKARNSLNNNQIDTALGHYMNLVKSSEKLNQVVDDLEKVISDPHINNTATILQTLADAYTKSGNFEKALPLYHKALGR
;
A
#
# COMPACT_ATOMS: atom_id res chain seq x y z
N ASN A 1 -54.25 -15.37 -3.84
CA ASN A 1 -53.03 -16.13 -3.51
C ASN A 1 -51.98 -15.22 -2.91
N ASN A 2 -52.00 -15.14 -1.58
CA ASN A 2 -51.15 -14.32 -0.75
C ASN A 2 -50.07 -15.25 -0.13
N LYS A 3 -48.79 -15.04 -0.43
CA LYS A 3 -47.69 -15.69 0.29
C LYS A 3 -46.73 -14.62 0.82
N ASN A 4 -47.12 -14.14 2.00
CA ASN A 4 -46.26 -13.61 3.06
C ASN A 4 -44.92 -14.34 3.13
N TYR A 5 -43.81 -13.60 3.02
CA TYR A 5 -42.55 -13.98 3.66
C TYR A 5 -41.96 -12.75 4.35
N SER A 6 -42.09 -12.75 5.67
CA SER A 6 -41.50 -11.80 6.61
C SER A 6 -40.15 -12.36 7.10
N PRO A 7 -39.14 -11.51 7.38
CA PRO A 7 -37.77 -11.94 7.64
C PRO A 7 -37.59 -12.54 9.04
N LYS A 8 -36.92 -13.69 9.15
CA LYS A 8 -36.50 -14.26 10.43
C LYS A 8 -35.16 -13.67 10.86
N SER A 9 -35.21 -12.85 11.90
CA SER A 9 -34.09 -12.37 12.69
C SER A 9 -33.43 -13.51 13.48
N LEU A 10 -32.13 -13.71 13.27
CA LEU A 10 -31.31 -14.60 14.10
C LEU A 10 -30.84 -13.86 15.35
N LYS A 11 -31.07 -14.51 16.49
CA LYS A 11 -30.89 -13.99 17.85
C LYS A 11 -29.42 -14.10 18.27
N TYR A 12 -28.94 -13.04 18.92
CA TYR A 12 -27.72 -13.03 19.71
C TYR A 12 -27.82 -14.01 20.88
N ASN A 13 -26.80 -14.82 21.09
CA ASN A 13 -26.60 -15.56 22.34
C ASN A 13 -25.33 -15.04 23.03
N ASP A 14 -25.55 -14.32 24.12
CA ASP A 14 -24.57 -14.09 25.19
C ASP A 14 -24.30 -15.41 25.92
N SER A 15 -23.03 -15.76 26.12
CA SER A 15 -22.61 -16.65 27.21
C SER A 15 -21.18 -16.32 27.59
N LEU A 16 -21.07 -15.58 28.69
CA LEU A 16 -19.87 -15.21 29.40
C LEU A 16 -19.39 -16.40 30.26
N SER A 17 -18.12 -16.80 30.15
CA SER A 17 -17.43 -17.58 31.19
C SER A 17 -15.92 -17.33 31.12
N LYS A 18 -15.42 -16.63 32.14
CA LYS A 18 -13.99 -16.39 32.47
C LYS A 18 -13.24 -17.72 32.66
N SER A 19 -11.94 -17.78 32.31
CA SER A 19 -10.84 -17.60 33.29
C SER A 19 -9.43 -18.01 32.75
N THR A 20 -8.43 -17.18 33.09
CA THR A 20 -7.02 -17.50 33.40
C THR A 20 -5.98 -17.74 32.27
N GLN A 21 -5.04 -16.78 32.16
CA GLN A 21 -3.64 -16.89 31.66
C GLN A 21 -2.74 -17.55 32.73
N PRO A 22 -1.64 -18.28 32.40
CA PRO A 22 -0.37 -17.61 32.01
C PRO A 22 0.58 -18.33 31.02
N SER A 23 1.27 -17.49 30.23
CA SER A 23 2.72 -17.43 29.88
C SER A 23 3.56 -18.64 29.40
N THR A 24 4.49 -18.29 28.50
CA THR A 24 5.69 -19.01 27.99
C THR A 24 5.37 -20.08 26.93
N GLU A 25 5.98 -20.14 25.75
CA GLU A 25 7.39 -20.03 25.38
C GLU A 25 7.44 -20.01 23.82
N ASN A 26 8.21 -19.12 23.19
CA ASN A 26 8.43 -19.17 21.73
C ASN A 26 9.90 -19.53 21.46
N PRO A 27 10.21 -20.61 20.73
CA PRO A 27 11.58 -20.99 20.43
C PRO A 27 12.21 -20.10 19.35
N LYS A 28 13.53 -19.99 19.52
CA LYS A 28 14.50 -19.10 18.90
C LYS A 28 15.15 -19.75 17.66
N LEU A 29 15.72 -18.90 16.78
CA LEU A 29 16.80 -19.16 15.80
C LEU A 29 16.38 -19.81 14.45
N THR A 30 16.83 -19.39 13.26
CA THR A 30 18.18 -18.90 12.91
C THR A 30 18.20 -18.09 11.59
N THR A 31 19.05 -17.08 11.60
CA THR A 31 19.66 -16.26 10.54
C THR A 31 20.18 -17.00 9.30
N THR A 32 20.01 -16.39 8.12
CA THR A 32 21.01 -16.42 7.04
C THR A 32 21.58 -15.01 6.84
N LYS A 33 22.90 -14.95 6.95
CA LYS A 33 23.76 -13.78 6.80
C LYS A 33 24.11 -13.63 5.31
N THR A 34 24.07 -12.41 4.79
CA THR A 34 25.04 -11.97 3.77
C THR A 34 25.55 -10.59 4.17
N ASN A 35 26.86 -10.54 4.41
CA ASN A 35 27.64 -9.42 4.93
C ASN A 35 27.80 -8.32 3.86
N GLN A 36 27.55 -7.06 4.23
CA GLN A 36 28.53 -5.98 4.51
C GLN A 36 29.26 -5.41 3.28
N GLU A 37 28.98 -4.14 2.95
CA GLU A 37 29.96 -3.05 3.15
C GLU A 37 29.35 -1.64 3.01
N THR A 38 29.52 -0.86 4.09
CA THR A 38 29.69 0.62 4.22
C THR A 38 28.64 1.57 3.63
N SER A 39 28.04 2.53 4.35
CA SER A 39 28.64 3.43 5.34
C SER A 39 27.61 3.98 6.36
N ASN A 40 27.77 3.57 7.61
CA ASN A 40 27.89 4.38 8.83
C ASN A 40 27.07 5.68 8.95
N THR A 41 25.94 5.62 9.65
CA THR A 41 25.63 6.61 10.71
C THR A 41 24.83 5.91 11.80
N SER A 42 25.48 5.77 12.95
CA SER A 42 24.91 5.30 14.19
C SER A 42 23.92 6.32 14.76
N ARG A 43 22.64 5.96 14.87
CA ARG A 43 21.82 6.39 16.01
C ARG A 43 20.66 5.42 16.27
N LYS A 44 20.68 4.92 17.50
CA LYS A 44 19.68 4.07 18.17
C LYS A 44 18.30 4.76 18.23
N HIS A 45 17.32 3.90 18.51
CA HIS A 45 16.00 4.12 19.10
C HIS A 45 14.81 3.78 18.21
N VAL A 46 14.09 2.78 18.68
CA VAL A 46 12.75 2.34 18.31
C VAL A 46 11.83 3.55 18.15
N ALA A 47 11.35 3.79 16.92
CA ALA A 47 10.23 4.66 16.63
C ALA A 47 9.39 4.03 15.52
N ASN A 48 8.77 2.90 15.83
CA ASN A 48 7.72 2.28 15.00
C ASN A 48 6.41 3.07 15.08
N ILE A 49 6.43 4.39 14.90
CA ILE A 49 5.36 5.26 14.41
C ILE A 49 5.95 6.67 14.33
N THR A 50 6.71 6.96 13.28
CA THR A 50 6.95 8.34 12.85
C THR A 50 6.48 8.37 11.42
N THR A 51 5.48 9.21 11.14
CA THR A 51 5.10 9.67 9.80
C THR A 51 6.38 9.86 8.99
N SER A 52 6.74 8.85 8.18
CA SER A 52 7.99 8.88 7.44
C SER A 52 7.94 10.06 6.49
N ASN A 53 8.97 10.90 6.52
CA ASN A 53 9.13 12.05 5.62
C ASN A 53 8.75 11.63 4.18
N PRO A 54 8.00 12.45 3.43
CA PRO A 54 7.65 12.12 2.04
C PRO A 54 8.83 11.71 1.17
N LYS A 55 10.03 12.25 1.43
CA LYS A 55 11.28 11.83 0.76
C LYS A 55 11.64 10.36 1.05
N ASP A 56 11.47 9.92 2.28
CA ASP A 56 11.76 8.55 2.69
C ASP A 56 10.73 7.57 2.13
N ILE A 57 9.46 7.96 2.10
CA ILE A 57 8.40 7.16 1.47
C ILE A 57 8.70 6.99 -0.03
N LEU A 58 9.07 8.07 -0.72
CA LEU A 58 9.44 8.01 -2.14
C LEU A 58 10.66 7.10 -2.37
N LYS A 59 11.67 7.19 -1.50
CA LYS A 59 12.84 6.29 -1.58
C LYS A 59 12.44 4.82 -1.40
N LYS A 60 11.57 4.52 -0.43
CA LYS A 60 11.04 3.16 -0.24
C LYS A 60 10.26 2.69 -1.46
N ALA A 61 9.39 3.53 -2.02
CA ALA A 61 8.62 3.22 -3.21
C ALA A 61 9.52 2.81 -4.40
N ARG A 62 10.54 3.63 -4.69
CA ARG A 62 11.51 3.37 -5.77
C ARG A 62 12.35 2.13 -5.52
N ASN A 63 12.82 1.92 -4.29
CA ASN A 63 13.54 0.70 -3.94
C ASN A 63 12.67 -0.55 -4.14
N SER A 64 11.39 -0.49 -3.76
CA SER A 64 10.45 -1.59 -3.99
C SER A 64 10.20 -1.83 -5.49
N LEU A 65 10.08 -0.78 -6.32
CA LEU A 65 10.00 -0.93 -7.78
C LEU A 65 11.24 -1.63 -8.35
N ASN A 66 12.43 -1.19 -7.97
CA ASN A 66 13.70 -1.77 -8.43
C ASN A 66 13.87 -3.25 -8.01
N ASN A 67 13.20 -3.66 -6.92
CA ASN A 67 13.17 -5.03 -6.44
C ASN A 67 12.00 -5.85 -7.01
N ASN A 68 11.29 -5.34 -8.03
CA ASN A 68 10.09 -5.93 -8.62
C ASN A 68 8.93 -6.15 -7.63
N GLN A 69 8.91 -5.44 -6.49
CA GLN A 69 7.87 -5.49 -5.48
C GLN A 69 6.79 -4.44 -5.76
N ILE A 70 6.09 -4.59 -6.89
CA ILE A 70 5.16 -3.59 -7.43
C ILE A 70 4.05 -3.21 -6.45
N ASP A 71 3.42 -4.20 -5.79
CA ASP A 71 2.33 -3.94 -4.83
C ASP A 71 2.80 -3.11 -3.63
N THR A 72 4.01 -3.39 -3.13
CA THR A 72 4.61 -2.64 -2.02
C THR A 72 4.94 -1.21 -2.45
N ALA A 73 5.49 -1.04 -3.65
CA ALA A 73 5.77 0.27 -4.22
C ALA A 73 4.48 1.10 -4.36
N LEU A 74 3.41 0.50 -4.89
CA LEU A 74 2.11 1.17 -5.03
C LEU A 74 1.54 1.60 -3.68
N GLY A 75 1.66 0.78 -2.64
CA GLY A 75 1.23 1.18 -1.29
C GLY A 75 1.93 2.46 -0.81
N HIS A 76 3.23 2.62 -1.09
CA HIS A 76 3.98 3.84 -0.79
C HIS A 76 3.55 5.03 -1.67
N TYR A 77 3.37 4.83 -2.97
CA TYR A 77 2.88 5.88 -3.88
C TYR A 77 1.48 6.36 -3.51
N MET A 78 0.55 5.45 -3.19
CA MET A 78 -0.79 5.81 -2.75
C MET A 78 -0.78 6.63 -1.46
N ASN A 79 0.17 6.39 -0.55
CA ASN A 79 0.33 7.22 0.65
C ASN A 79 0.74 8.66 0.28
N LEU A 80 1.72 8.80 -0.62
CA LEU A 80 2.14 10.10 -1.16
C LEU A 80 0.99 10.83 -1.86
N VAL A 81 0.22 10.14 -2.70
CA VAL A 81 -0.93 10.72 -3.40
C VAL A 81 -2.04 11.15 -2.42
N LYS A 82 -2.35 10.31 -1.42
CA LYS A 82 -3.34 10.64 -0.38
C LYS A 82 -2.95 11.89 0.42
N SER A 83 -1.67 12.03 0.73
CA SER A 83 -1.11 13.20 1.41
C SER A 83 -0.84 14.39 0.48
N SER A 84 -1.08 14.24 -0.83
CA SER A 84 -0.78 15.27 -1.85
C SER A 84 0.70 15.69 -1.87
N GLU A 85 1.59 14.76 -1.50
CA GLU A 85 3.02 14.96 -1.40
C GLU A 85 3.75 14.28 -2.57
N LYS A 86 4.83 14.90 -3.06
CA LYS A 86 5.67 14.33 -4.14
C LYS A 86 4.91 13.90 -5.41
N LEU A 87 3.76 14.53 -5.70
CA LEU A 87 2.88 14.14 -6.80
C LEU A 87 3.61 14.07 -8.15
N ASN A 88 4.46 15.06 -8.46
CA ASN A 88 5.23 15.07 -9.71
C ASN A 88 6.14 13.85 -9.82
N GLN A 89 6.85 13.50 -8.73
CA GLN A 89 7.72 12.32 -8.72
C GLN A 89 6.92 11.02 -8.82
N VAL A 90 5.73 10.96 -8.20
CA VAL A 90 4.84 9.80 -8.34
C VAL A 90 4.38 9.63 -9.78
N VAL A 91 3.95 10.74 -10.42
CA VAL A 91 3.55 10.74 -11.83
C VAL A 91 4.70 10.27 -12.72
N ASP A 92 5.89 10.88 -12.59
CA ASP A 92 7.06 10.54 -13.39
C ASP A 92 7.46 9.05 -13.26
N ASP A 93 7.40 8.50 -12.04
CA ASP A 93 7.75 7.11 -11.79
C ASP A 93 6.69 6.17 -12.38
N LEU A 94 5.40 6.44 -12.16
CA LEU A 94 4.30 5.59 -12.63
C LEU A 94 4.09 5.65 -14.15
N GLU A 95 4.35 6.81 -14.79
CA GLU A 95 4.38 6.91 -16.26
C GLU A 95 5.43 5.99 -16.89
N LYS A 96 6.62 5.89 -16.27
CA LYS A 96 7.66 4.98 -16.72
C LYS A 96 7.25 3.53 -16.55
N VAL A 97 6.63 3.21 -15.40
CA VAL A 97 6.12 1.87 -15.12
C VAL A 97 5.11 1.43 -16.17
N ILE A 98 4.15 2.29 -16.54
CA ILE A 98 3.13 1.91 -17.55
C ILE A 98 3.64 1.88 -18.99
N SER A 99 4.78 2.53 -19.24
CA SER A 99 5.47 2.53 -20.54
C SER A 99 6.39 1.32 -20.70
N ASP A 100 6.68 0.59 -19.62
CA ASP A 100 7.48 -0.63 -19.66
C ASP A 100 6.62 -1.80 -20.16
N PRO A 101 6.92 -2.38 -21.33
CA PRO A 101 6.14 -3.48 -21.88
C PRO A 101 6.22 -4.78 -21.06
N HIS A 102 7.19 -4.90 -20.15
CA HIS A 102 7.33 -6.05 -19.26
C HIS A 102 6.48 -5.95 -18.00
N ILE A 103 5.95 -4.76 -17.69
CA ILE A 103 5.08 -4.56 -16.55
C ILE A 103 3.63 -4.63 -17.02
N ASN A 104 2.87 -5.52 -16.40
CA ASN A 104 1.44 -5.59 -16.68
C ASN A 104 0.75 -4.36 -16.09
N ASN A 105 0.10 -3.57 -16.94
CA ASN A 105 -0.63 -2.37 -16.57
C ASN A 105 -1.91 -2.72 -15.80
N THR A 106 -1.75 -2.95 -14.50
CA THR A 106 -2.90 -3.26 -13.63
C THR A 106 -3.78 -2.03 -13.42
N ALA A 107 -5.08 -2.28 -13.17
CA ALA A 107 -6.05 -1.23 -12.84
C ALA A 107 -5.58 -0.36 -11.66
N THR A 108 -4.90 -0.95 -10.68
CA THR A 108 -4.37 -0.24 -9.51
C THR A 108 -3.27 0.77 -9.86
N ILE A 109 -2.35 0.44 -10.79
CA ILE A 109 -1.32 1.37 -11.26
C ILE A 109 -1.98 2.56 -11.96
N LEU A 110 -2.90 2.26 -12.88
CA LEU A 110 -3.62 3.27 -13.65
C LEU A 110 -4.45 4.20 -12.76
N GLN A 111 -5.17 3.63 -11.79
CA GLN A 111 -5.93 4.39 -10.81
C GLN A 111 -5.02 5.28 -9.95
N THR A 112 -3.88 4.76 -9.47
CA THR A 112 -2.96 5.54 -8.63
C THR A 112 -2.36 6.71 -9.41
N LEU A 113 -2.01 6.51 -10.69
CA LEU A 113 -1.53 7.58 -11.57
C LEU A 113 -2.64 8.61 -11.84
N ALA A 114 -3.88 8.15 -12.08
CA ALA A 114 -5.04 9.03 -12.26
C ALA A 114 -5.32 9.87 -11.01
N ASP A 115 -5.24 9.27 -9.82
CA ASP A 115 -5.39 9.96 -8.53
C ASP A 115 -4.28 11.03 -8.37
N ALA A 116 -3.03 10.72 -8.75
CA ALA A 116 -1.92 11.67 -8.68
C ALA A 116 -2.12 12.87 -9.63
N TYR A 117 -2.61 12.63 -10.84
CA TYR A 117 -2.99 13.71 -11.77
C TYR A 117 -4.15 14.53 -11.25
N THR A 118 -5.17 13.90 -10.70
CA THR A 118 -6.32 14.58 -10.09
C THR A 118 -5.88 15.49 -8.95
N LYS A 119 -4.99 15.00 -8.08
CA LYS A 119 -4.42 15.78 -6.97
C LYS A 119 -3.54 16.95 -7.42
N SER A 120 -2.92 16.85 -8.60
CA SER A 120 -2.14 17.94 -9.20
C SER A 120 -2.96 18.86 -10.11
N GLY A 121 -4.28 18.65 -10.22
CA GLY A 121 -5.19 19.46 -11.04
C GLY A 121 -5.21 19.10 -12.52
N ASN A 122 -4.51 18.04 -12.94
CA ASN A 122 -4.37 17.60 -14.33
C ASN A 122 -5.49 16.62 -14.75
N PHE A 123 -6.74 17.04 -14.65
CA PHE A 123 -7.91 16.17 -14.89
C PHE A 123 -7.97 15.60 -16.32
N GLU A 124 -7.48 16.35 -17.31
CA GLU A 124 -7.41 15.91 -18.71
C GLU A 124 -6.57 14.63 -18.88
N LYS A 125 -5.52 14.46 -18.07
CA LYS A 125 -4.69 13.26 -18.06
C LYS A 125 -5.27 12.16 -17.16
N ALA A 126 -5.94 12.54 -16.06
CA ALA A 126 -6.52 11.57 -15.12
C ALA A 126 -7.70 10.79 -15.71
N LEU A 127 -8.62 11.46 -16.40
CA LEU A 127 -9.85 10.86 -16.91
C LEU A 127 -9.63 9.62 -17.81
N PRO A 128 -8.78 9.67 -18.86
CA PRO A 128 -8.54 8.49 -19.70
C PRO A 128 -7.90 7.35 -18.93
N LEU A 129 -7.13 7.63 -17.87
CA LEU A 129 -6.53 6.58 -17.03
C LEU A 129 -7.56 5.88 -16.16
N TYR A 130 -8.53 6.61 -15.60
CA TYR A 130 -9.66 5.98 -14.90
C TYR A 130 -10.49 5.10 -15.85
N HIS A 131 -10.74 5.53 -17.10
CA HIS A 131 -11.43 4.70 -18.08
C HIS A 131 -10.69 3.40 -18.35
N LYS A 132 -9.38 3.48 -18.64
CA LYS A 132 -8.52 2.30 -18.82
C LYS A 132 -8.52 1.38 -17.58
N ALA A 133 -8.45 1.94 -16.37
CA ALA A 133 -8.50 1.16 -15.13
C ALA A 133 -9.82 0.39 -14.97
N LEU A 134 -10.93 0.96 -15.48
CA LEU A 134 -12.25 0.34 -15.49
C LEU A 134 -12.46 -0.61 -16.69
N GLY A 135 -11.48 -0.74 -17.59
CA GLY A 135 -11.61 -1.51 -18.84
C GLY A 135 -12.61 -0.89 -19.82
N ARG A 136 -12.74 0.44 -19.81
CA ARG A 136 -13.65 1.21 -20.68
C ARG A 136 -12.90 2.11 -21.64
#